data_AF-A0A511MXL0-F1
#
_entry.id   AF-A0A511MXL0-F1
#
_cell.length_a   1.000
_cell.length_b   1.000
_cell.length_c   1.000
_cell.angle_alpha   90.00
_cell.angle_beta   90.00
_cell.angle_gamma   90.00
#
_symmetry.space_group_name_H-M   'P 1'
#
loop_
_entity.id
_entity.type
_entity.pdbx_description
1 polymer ?
#
loop_
_entity_poly.entity_id
_entity_poly.type
_entity_poly.pdbx_seq_one_letter_code
_entity_poly.pdbx_strand_id
1 'polypeptide(L)'
;MLDPEKAMEIAELARVEAKRFFGIPEEIKIHLTATRREENKLAQLYYLDAYLEADLQFDPSQMDSLQECWETIAHEVAHLESREILHAAQLLEKEEHKIFREIQVAIEKLTVRRTRDFLRAHPWREEGTHAE
;
A
#
# COMPACT_ATOMS: atom_id res chain seq x y z
N MET A 1 16.29 5.63 -8.91
CA MET A 1 15.86 4.45 -9.67
C MET A 1 16.36 3.19 -8.99
N LEU A 2 15.43 2.34 -8.57
CA LEU A 2 15.74 1.08 -7.89
C LEU A 2 15.99 -0.07 -8.86
N ASP A 3 16.81 -1.01 -8.41
CA ASP A 3 16.89 -2.33 -9.01
C ASP A 3 15.56 -3.09 -8.80
N PRO A 4 14.92 -3.61 -9.85
CA PRO A 4 13.60 -4.24 -9.73
C PRO A 4 13.56 -5.50 -8.84
N GLU A 5 14.64 -6.30 -8.82
CA GLU A 5 14.69 -7.52 -8.00
C GLU A 5 14.74 -7.15 -6.52
N LYS A 6 15.65 -6.24 -6.14
CA LYS A 6 15.70 -5.71 -4.78
C LYS A 6 14.42 -5.00 -4.37
N ALA A 7 13.82 -4.20 -5.26
CA ALA A 7 12.56 -3.54 -4.96
C ALA A 7 11.43 -4.55 -4.71
N MET A 8 11.41 -5.67 -5.43
CA MET A 8 10.45 -6.75 -5.18
C MET A 8 10.67 -7.44 -3.83
N GLU A 9 11.93 -7.69 -3.44
CA GLU A 9 12.24 -8.25 -2.12
C GLU A 9 11.74 -7.34 -0.99
N ILE A 10 12.00 -6.03 -1.10
CA ILE A 10 11.55 -5.05 -0.10
C ILE A 10 10.04 -4.91 -0.11
N ALA A 11 9.40 -4.90 -1.28
CA ALA A 11 7.96 -4.84 -1.39
C ALA A 11 7.29 -6.06 -0.76
N GLU A 12 7.83 -7.26 -0.98
CA GLU A 12 7.30 -8.50 -0.40
C GLU A 12 7.42 -8.50 1.13
N LEU A 13 8.56 -8.05 1.66
CA LEU A 13 8.74 -7.91 3.10
C LEU A 13 7.77 -6.88 3.69
N ALA A 14 7.68 -5.68 3.08
CA ALA A 14 6.76 -4.63 3.49
C ALA A 14 5.33 -5.13 3.50
N ARG A 15 4.90 -5.85 2.46
CA ARG A 15 3.56 -6.44 2.34
C ARG A 15 3.25 -7.40 3.48
N VAL A 16 4.16 -8.33 3.77
CA VAL A 16 3.95 -9.33 4.83
C VAL A 16 3.89 -8.67 6.20
N GLU A 17 4.81 -7.75 6.50
CA GLU A 17 4.86 -7.06 7.79
C GLU A 17 3.66 -6.12 7.97
N ALA A 18 3.33 -5.33 6.95
CA ALA A 18 2.18 -4.44 6.97
C ALA A 18 0.87 -5.23 7.14
N LYS A 19 0.68 -6.31 6.38
CA LYS A 19 -0.52 -7.16 6.48
C LYS A 19 -0.73 -7.64 7.91
N ARG A 20 0.34 -8.11 8.56
CA ARG A 20 0.31 -8.55 9.96
C ARG A 20 0.03 -7.39 10.92
N PHE A 21 0.73 -6.27 10.78
CA PHE A 21 0.60 -5.12 11.67
C PHE A 21 -0.79 -4.48 11.63
N PHE A 22 -1.37 -4.36 10.44
CA PHE A 22 -2.70 -3.79 10.23
C PHE A 22 -3.84 -4.78 10.54
N GLY A 23 -3.52 -6.02 10.90
CA GLY A 23 -4.53 -7.04 11.21
C GLY A 23 -5.40 -7.38 9.99
N ILE A 24 -4.84 -7.31 8.79
CA ILE A 24 -5.55 -7.71 7.57
C ILE A 24 -5.73 -9.23 7.60
N PRO A 25 -6.96 -9.75 7.47
CA PRO A 25 -7.23 -11.18 7.57
C PRO A 25 -6.37 -12.04 6.63
N GLU A 26 -6.02 -13.25 7.07
CA GLU A 26 -5.13 -14.14 6.32
C GLU A 26 -5.72 -14.53 4.97
N GLU A 27 -7.04 -14.71 4.91
CA GLU A 27 -7.82 -15.02 3.72
C GLU A 27 -7.71 -13.96 2.61
N ILE A 28 -7.38 -12.71 2.96
CA ILE A 28 -7.21 -11.66 1.96
C ILE A 28 -5.85 -11.83 1.27
N LYS A 29 -5.86 -12.26 0.00
CA LYS A 29 -4.61 -12.41 -0.77
C LYS A 29 -4.20 -11.06 -1.33
N ILE A 30 -2.91 -10.74 -1.19
CA ILE A 30 -2.32 -9.54 -1.76
C ILE A 30 -1.22 -10.00 -2.72
N HIS A 31 -1.45 -9.81 -4.01
CA HIS A 31 -0.47 -10.04 -5.07
C HIS A 31 0.38 -8.78 -5.24
N LEU A 32 1.67 -8.97 -5.54
CA LEU A 32 2.57 -7.88 -5.88
C LEU A 32 2.99 -8.00 -7.33
N THR A 33 2.89 -6.89 -8.05
CA THR A 33 3.32 -6.81 -9.44
C THR A 33 4.19 -5.57 -9.63
N ALA A 34 5.48 -5.77 -9.92
CA ALA A 34 6.33 -4.67 -10.38
C ALA A 34 5.95 -4.35 -11.84
N THR A 35 5.61 -3.11 -12.10
CA THR A 35 5.23 -2.61 -13.43
C THR A 35 6.21 -1.53 -13.89
N ARG A 36 6.19 -1.23 -15.18
CA ARG A 36 6.81 -0.03 -15.76
C ARG A 36 5.69 0.72 -16.46
N ARG A 37 5.01 1.60 -15.75
CA ARG A 37 3.87 2.35 -16.31
C ARG A 37 4.23 3.82 -16.37
N GLU A 38 3.82 4.49 -17.45
CA GLU A 38 3.83 5.96 -17.53
C GLU A 38 2.66 6.57 -16.73
N GLU A 39 2.27 5.96 -15.63
CA GLU A 39 1.27 6.52 -14.72
C GLU A 39 1.97 7.40 -13.68
N ASN A 40 1.30 8.46 -13.20
CA ASN A 40 1.84 9.39 -12.20
C ASN A 40 1.83 8.82 -10.76
N LYS A 41 1.79 7.50 -10.58
CA LYS A 41 1.65 6.86 -9.27
C LYS A 41 2.77 5.85 -9.03
N LEU A 42 3.41 5.95 -7.86
CA LEU A 42 4.45 5.02 -7.42
C LEU A 42 3.90 3.61 -7.19
N ALA A 43 2.69 3.50 -6.65
CA ALA A 43 1.96 2.26 -6.50
C ALA A 43 0.44 2.48 -6.56
N GLN A 44 -0.29 1.39 -6.78
CA GLN A 44 -1.74 1.36 -6.75
C GLN A 44 -2.25 -0.03 -6.39
N LEU A 45 -3.17 -0.06 -5.42
CA LEU A 45 -3.94 -1.24 -5.07
C LEU A 45 -5.21 -1.38 -5.93
N TYR A 46 -5.43 -2.57 -6.49
CA TYR A 46 -6.65 -2.96 -7.17
C TYR A 46 -7.36 -4.07 -6.40
N TYR A 47 -8.63 -3.86 -6.07
CA TYR A 47 -9.44 -4.85 -5.38
C TYR A 47 -10.06 -5.81 -6.37
N LEU A 48 -9.95 -7.10 -6.08
CA LEU A 48 -10.46 -8.23 -6.87
C LEU A 48 -11.36 -9.10 -5.98
N ASP A 49 -12.14 -9.98 -6.60
CA ASP A 49 -12.97 -10.99 -5.96
C ASP A 49 -13.69 -10.52 -4.66
N ALA A 50 -14.57 -9.52 -4.79
CA ALA A 50 -15.31 -8.94 -3.67
C ALA A 50 -14.42 -8.52 -2.47
N TYR A 51 -13.22 -7.97 -2.75
CA TYR A 51 -12.24 -7.49 -1.77
C TYR A 51 -11.57 -8.61 -0.95
N LEU A 52 -11.68 -9.86 -1.38
CA LEU A 52 -10.92 -11.01 -0.84
C LEU A 52 -9.54 -11.14 -1.50
N GLU A 53 -9.35 -10.55 -2.67
CA GLU A 53 -8.07 -10.50 -3.34
C GLU A 53 -7.72 -9.04 -3.68
N ALA A 54 -6.44 -8.72 -3.66
CA ALA A 54 -5.94 -7.43 -4.10
C ALA A 54 -4.67 -7.62 -4.92
N ASP A 55 -4.51 -6.84 -5.98
CA ASP A 55 -3.27 -6.73 -6.74
C ASP A 55 -2.67 -5.36 -6.48
N LEU A 56 -1.49 -5.35 -5.85
CA LEU A 56 -0.72 -4.15 -5.56
C LEU A 56 0.35 -4.03 -6.64
N GLN A 57 0.13 -3.07 -7.53
CA GLN A 57 1.07 -2.76 -8.59
C GLN A 57 1.94 -1.59 -8.18
N PHE A 58 3.25 -1.68 -8.41
CA PHE A 58 4.18 -0.59 -8.09
C PHE A 58 5.23 -0.42 -9.18
N ASP A 59 5.82 0.77 -9.29
CA ASP A 59 6.84 1.08 -10.29
C ASP A 59 8.19 1.38 -9.61
N PRO A 60 9.10 0.39 -9.51
CA PRO A 60 10.44 0.59 -8.96
C PRO A 60 11.27 1.66 -9.68
N SER A 61 10.94 1.94 -10.94
CA SER A 61 11.71 2.86 -11.76
C SER A 61 11.48 4.33 -11.37
N GLN A 62 10.31 4.62 -10.82
CA GLN A 62 9.92 5.94 -10.31
C GLN A 62 10.32 6.17 -8.85
N MET A 63 10.84 5.14 -8.16
CA MET A 63 11.23 5.24 -6.77
C MET A 63 12.71 5.63 -6.59
N ASP A 64 12.94 6.47 -5.59
CA ASP A 64 14.23 7.05 -5.25
C ASP A 64 15.02 6.20 -4.25
N SER A 65 14.35 5.40 -3.41
CA SER A 65 15.01 4.61 -2.36
C SER A 65 14.23 3.36 -1.95
N LEU A 66 14.93 2.37 -1.38
CA LEU A 66 14.29 1.18 -0.78
C LEU A 66 13.36 1.57 0.38
N GLN A 67 13.69 2.65 1.10
CA GLN A 67 12.82 3.25 2.10
C GLN A 67 11.49 3.72 1.49
N GLU A 68 11.52 4.41 0.36
CA GLU A 68 10.29 4.85 -0.32
C GLU A 68 9.46 3.66 -0.81
N CYS A 69 10.11 2.61 -1.31
CA CYS A 69 9.43 1.36 -1.66
C CYS A 69 8.73 0.76 -0.43
N TRP A 70 9.45 0.63 0.69
CA TRP A 70 8.90 0.15 1.96
C TRP A 70 7.68 0.94 2.41
N GLU A 71 7.78 2.27 2.42
CA GLU A 71 6.72 3.19 2.84
C GLU A 71 5.50 3.10 1.91
N THR A 72 5.74 3.09 0.61
CA THR A 72 4.70 3.06 -0.42
C THR A 72 3.90 1.76 -0.35
N ILE A 73 4.59 0.62 -0.24
CA ILE A 73 3.90 -0.68 -0.16
C ILE A 73 3.11 -0.80 1.14
N ALA A 74 3.67 -0.37 2.27
CA ALA A 74 2.95 -0.35 3.53
C ALA A 74 1.71 0.57 3.46
N HIS A 75 1.81 1.70 2.77
CA HIS A 75 0.69 2.61 2.55
C HIS A 75 -0.44 1.95 1.76
N GLU A 76 -0.12 1.30 0.64
CA GLU A 76 -1.12 0.60 -0.15
C GLU A 76 -1.78 -0.54 0.63
N VAL A 77 -1.03 -1.29 1.44
CA VAL A 77 -1.62 -2.34 2.31
C VAL A 77 -2.51 -1.73 3.39
N ALA A 78 -2.18 -0.56 3.94
CA ALA A 78 -3.02 0.10 4.95
C ALA A 78 -4.42 0.47 4.41
N HIS A 79 -4.58 0.70 3.11
CA HIS A 79 -5.92 0.91 2.52
C HIS A 79 -6.87 -0.29 2.73
N LEU A 80 -6.34 -1.51 2.86
CA LEU A 80 -7.15 -2.72 3.11
C LEU A 80 -7.85 -2.71 4.47
N GLU A 81 -7.38 -1.92 5.45
CA GLU A 81 -8.07 -1.74 6.73
C GLU A 81 -9.44 -1.09 6.52
N SER A 82 -9.54 -0.21 5.52
CA SER A 82 -10.76 0.54 5.21
C SER A 82 -11.56 -0.05 4.05
N ARG A 83 -11.28 -1.30 3.62
CA ARG A 83 -11.87 -1.91 2.42
C ARG A 83 -13.41 -1.89 2.38
N GLU A 84 -14.06 -2.13 3.53
CA GLU A 84 -15.53 -2.13 3.62
C GLU A 84 -16.11 -0.71 3.46
N ILE A 85 -15.42 0.27 4.04
CA ILE A 85 -15.77 1.70 3.89
C ILE A 85 -15.53 2.13 2.44
N LEU A 86 -14.45 1.67 1.83
CA LEU A 86 -14.10 1.96 0.45
C LEU A 86 -15.13 1.36 -0.53
N HIS A 87 -15.63 0.16 -0.27
CA HIS A 87 -16.74 -0.42 -1.02
C HIS A 87 -17.98 0.47 -0.96
N ALA A 88 -18.38 0.90 0.24
CA ALA A 88 -19.50 1.84 0.40
C ALA A 88 -19.23 3.18 -0.31
N ALA A 89 -18.00 3.70 -0.24
CA ALA A 89 -17.61 4.92 -0.93
C ALA A 89 -17.71 4.79 -2.47
N GLN A 90 -17.35 3.65 -3.05
CA GLN A 90 -17.49 3.39 -4.48
C GLN A 90 -18.96 3.31 -4.94
N LEU A 91 -19.87 2.86 -4.07
CA LEU A 91 -21.31 2.95 -4.36
C LEU A 91 -21.76 4.42 -4.37
N LEU A 92 -21.33 5.21 -3.39
CA LEU A 92 -21.61 6.64 -3.32
C LEU A 92 -21.03 7.41 -4.51
N GLU A 93 -19.87 7.01 -5.04
CA GLU A 93 -19.28 7.56 -6.26
C GLU A 93 -20.18 7.34 -7.48
N LYS A 94 -20.66 6.11 -7.67
CA LYS A 94 -21.55 5.74 -8.78
C LYS A 94 -22.89 6.49 -8.73
N GLU A 95 -23.35 6.82 -7.53
CA GLU A 95 -24.54 7.62 -7.30
C GLU A 95 -24.28 9.14 -7.33
N GLU A 96 -23.05 9.56 -7.65
CA GLU A 96 -22.60 10.96 -7.64
C GLU A 96 -22.90 11.69 -6.33
N HIS A 97 -22.87 10.94 -5.21
CA HIS A 97 -23.29 11.45 -3.92
C HIS A 97 -22.28 12.46 -3.37
N LYS A 98 -22.78 13.61 -2.90
CA LYS A 98 -21.96 14.77 -2.48
C LYS A 98 -20.87 14.48 -1.44
N ILE A 99 -21.07 13.47 -0.60
CA ILE A 99 -20.14 13.13 0.50
C ILE A 99 -18.99 12.20 0.07
N PHE A 100 -19.04 11.65 -1.15
CA PHE A 100 -18.04 10.69 -1.62
C PHE A 100 -16.60 11.20 -1.44
N ARG A 101 -16.35 12.45 -1.87
CA ARG A 101 -15.03 13.09 -1.73
C ARG A 101 -14.60 13.24 -0.27
N GLU A 102 -15.53 13.55 0.63
CA GLU A 102 -15.23 13.68 2.07
C GLU A 102 -14.82 12.34 2.67
N ILE A 103 -15.50 11.26 2.26
CA ILE A 103 -15.17 9.90 2.70
C ILE A 103 -13.81 9.46 2.15
N GLN A 104 -13.51 9.69 0.87
CA GLN A 104 -12.19 9.37 0.31
C GLN A 104 -11.06 10.10 1.06
N VAL A 105 -11.23 11.40 1.36
CA VAL A 105 -10.26 12.17 2.13
C VAL A 105 -10.11 11.63 3.56
N ALA A 106 -11.20 11.16 4.18
CA ALA A 106 -11.15 10.58 5.51
C ALA A 106 -10.41 9.23 5.53
N ILE A 107 -10.64 8.38 4.53
CA ILE A 107 -9.92 7.12 4.33
C ILE A 107 -8.42 7.41 4.18
N GLU A 108 -8.05 8.34 3.29
CA GLU A 108 -6.65 8.71 3.06
C GLU A 108 -5.95 9.20 4.34
N LYS A 109 -6.61 10.08 5.11
CA LYS A 109 -6.08 10.55 6.40
C LYS A 109 -5.91 9.43 7.42
N LEU A 110 -6.74 8.40 7.37
CA LEU A 110 -6.59 7.21 8.20
C LEU A 110 -5.39 6.39 7.72
N THR A 111 -5.32 6.09 6.43
CA THR A 111 -4.20 5.38 5.79
C THR A 111 -2.86 6.02 6.16
N VAL A 112 -2.66 7.31 5.88
CA VAL A 112 -1.42 8.03 6.20
C VAL A 112 -1.02 7.90 7.67
N ARG A 113 -2.00 7.99 8.59
CA ARG A 113 -1.74 7.86 10.02
C ARG A 113 -1.29 6.45 10.38
N ARG A 114 -1.96 5.44 9.85
CA ARG A 114 -1.67 4.02 10.08
C ARG A 114 -0.32 3.64 9.49
N THR A 115 -0.01 4.09 8.28
CA THR A 115 1.32 3.94 7.67
C THR A 115 2.39 4.54 8.57
N ARG A 116 2.21 5.76 9.08
CA ARG A 116 3.18 6.37 10.00
C ARG A 116 3.37 5.56 11.29
N ASP A 117 2.29 5.01 11.85
CA ASP A 117 2.37 4.17 13.05
C ASP A 117 3.13 2.86 12.75
N PHE A 118 2.90 2.26 11.58
CA PHE A 118 3.68 1.12 11.08
C PHE A 118 5.17 1.45 10.95
N LEU A 119 5.53 2.54 10.27
CA LEU A 119 6.92 2.93 10.03
C LEU A 119 7.69 3.23 11.32
N ARG A 120 7.01 3.69 12.37
CA ARG A 120 7.61 3.86 13.69
C ARG A 120 7.91 2.53 14.38
N ALA A 121 7.04 1.55 14.19
CA ALA A 121 7.17 0.22 14.79
C ALA A 121 8.11 -0.70 13.99
N HIS A 122 8.14 -0.54 12.67
CA HIS A 122 8.89 -1.34 11.70
C HIS A 122 9.72 -0.39 10.80
N PRO A 123 10.71 0.31 11.36
CA PRO A 123 11.59 1.15 10.56
C PRO A 123 12.42 0.26 9.64
N TRP A 124 12.41 0.55 8.34
CA TRP A 124 13.32 -0.12 7.42
C TRP A 124 14.77 0.25 7.76
N ARG A 125 15.65 -0.75 7.74
CA ARG A 125 17.09 -0.60 7.94
C ARG A 125 17.77 -1.35 6.81
N GLU A 126 18.57 -0.66 6.01
CA GLU A 126 19.46 -1.34 5.08
C GLU A 126 20.43 -2.22 5.89
N GLU A 127 20.44 -3.53 5.62
CA GLU A 127 21.47 -4.41 6.18
C GLU A 127 22.85 -3.88 5.76
N GLY A 128 23.59 -3.31 6.71
CA GLY A 128 24.93 -2.75 6.49
C GLY A 128 25.24 -1.42 7.19
N THR A 129 24.28 -0.72 7.80
CA THR A 129 24.54 0.53 8.55
C THR A 129 24.86 0.33 10.03
N HIS A 130 25.46 -0.82 10.40
CA HIS A 130 26.17 -0.99 11.66
C HIS A 130 27.67 -1.21 11.38
N ALA A 131 28.34 -0.13 11.02
CA ALA A 131 29.77 0.02 11.19
C ALA A 131 30.00 1.23 12.09
N GLU A 132 29.65 1.09 13.38
CA GLU A 132 30.24 1.85 14.50
C GLU A 132 30.32 0.93 15.73
#